data_AF-A0A396RSI5-F1
#
_entry.id   AF-A0A396RSI5-F1
#
_cell.length_a   1.000
_cell.length_b   1.000
_cell.length_c   1.000
_cell.angle_alpha   90.00
_cell.angle_beta   90.00
_cell.angle_gamma   90.00
#
_symmetry.space_group_name_H-M   'P 1'
#
loop_
_entity.id
_entity.type
_entity.pdbx_description
1 polymer ?
#
loop_
_entity_poly.entity_id
_entity_poly.type
_entity_poly.pdbx_seq_one_letter_code
_entity_poly.pdbx_strand_id
1 'polypeptide(L)'
;MLILLQSLDADGDLNNGIQISEAIREHVSQNADSIYFDQPPADFRASLATLVDELQQAGAFTDTDPRPRTVTTVANALEHFARSTSPRIVVSTTGGELRGFEANEDTWQFLGIPYAKPPLGDLRWRPPVAPESWSGVREAVAWSDQAA
;
A
#
# COMPACT_ATOMS: atom_id res chain seq x y z
N MET A 1 6.26 15.67 -18.23
CA MET A 1 5.96 15.97 -16.81
C MET A 1 5.16 14.80 -16.24
N LEU A 2 5.82 13.65 -16.05
CA LEU A 2 5.18 12.33 -15.86
C LEU A 2 6.07 11.32 -15.08
N ILE A 3 7.29 11.70 -14.69
CA ILE A 3 8.37 10.72 -14.45
C ILE A 3 8.40 10.23 -13.00
N LEU A 4 8.09 11.09 -12.02
CA LEU A 4 8.42 10.78 -10.62
C LEU A 4 7.68 9.55 -10.08
N LEU A 5 6.34 9.50 -10.19
CA LEU A 5 5.56 8.35 -9.72
C LEU A 5 5.80 7.08 -10.55
N GLN A 6 5.91 7.19 -11.87
CA GLN A 6 6.21 6.04 -12.75
C GLN A 6 7.61 5.48 -12.54
N SER A 7 8.57 6.29 -12.04
CA SER A 7 9.90 5.82 -11.68
C SER A 7 9.99 5.20 -10.29
N LEU A 8 9.02 5.49 -9.42
CA LEU A 8 8.92 4.94 -8.06
C LEU A 8 8.06 3.66 -8.02
N ASP A 9 7.08 3.56 -8.92
CA ASP A 9 6.24 2.38 -9.16
C ASP A 9 6.87 1.47 -10.23
N ALA A 10 8.01 0.86 -9.90
CA ALA A 10 8.75 0.01 -10.83
C ALA A 10 8.20 -1.43 -10.94
N ASP A 11 7.29 -1.84 -10.05
CA ASP A 11 6.69 -3.18 -10.07
C ASP A 11 5.37 -3.24 -10.85
N GLY A 12 4.74 -2.09 -11.11
CA GLY A 12 3.51 -1.98 -11.90
C GLY A 12 2.33 -2.70 -11.25
N ASP A 13 2.41 -2.96 -9.94
CA ASP A 13 1.49 -3.82 -9.21
C ASP A 13 0.47 -2.99 -8.42
N LEU A 14 -0.75 -2.93 -8.95
CA LEU A 14 -1.90 -2.24 -8.34
C LEU A 14 -2.45 -2.97 -7.08
N ASN A 15 -1.84 -4.07 -6.63
CA ASN A 15 -2.32 -4.90 -5.51
C ASN A 15 -1.83 -4.48 -4.12
N ASN A 16 -1.05 -3.41 -3.98
CA ASN A 16 -0.80 -2.76 -2.68
C ASN A 16 -1.98 -1.88 -2.23
N GLY A 17 -3.09 -1.87 -2.98
CA GLY A 17 -4.31 -1.14 -2.64
C GLY A 17 -4.23 0.37 -2.92
N ILE A 18 -3.11 0.88 -3.46
CA ILE A 18 -2.98 2.24 -3.93
C ILE A 18 -3.01 2.20 -5.46
N GLN A 19 -4.19 2.31 -6.06
CA GLN A 19 -4.24 2.63 -7.48
C GLN A 19 -3.68 4.04 -7.65
N ILE A 20 -2.54 4.19 -8.33
CA ILE A 20 -2.01 5.50 -8.71
C ILE A 20 -2.95 6.07 -9.79
N SER A 21 -4.06 6.64 -9.34
CA SER A 21 -5.10 7.23 -10.18
C SER A 21 -4.52 8.40 -10.99
N GLU A 22 -5.18 8.77 -12.08
CA GLU A 22 -4.81 9.97 -12.84
C GLU A 22 -4.78 11.22 -11.97
N ALA A 23 -5.73 11.35 -11.05
CA ALA A 23 -5.77 12.44 -10.09
C ALA A 23 -4.54 12.47 -9.16
N ILE A 24 -4.09 11.31 -8.67
CA ILE A 24 -2.86 11.20 -7.85
C ILE A 24 -1.64 11.60 -8.70
N ARG A 25 -1.55 11.12 -9.94
CA ARG A 25 -0.44 11.46 -10.85
C ARG A 25 -0.37 12.95 -11.13
N GLU A 26 -1.50 13.58 -11.43
CA GLU A 26 -1.55 15.01 -11.71
C GLU A 26 -1.13 15.84 -10.50
N HIS A 27 -1.71 15.57 -9.32
CA HIS A 27 -1.39 16.33 -8.11
C HIS A 27 0.09 16.20 -7.72
N VAL A 28 0.66 14.99 -7.74
CA VAL A 28 2.08 14.81 -7.42
C VAL A 28 2.98 15.44 -8.48
N SER A 29 2.59 15.39 -9.76
CA SER A 29 3.37 16.00 -10.84
C SER A 29 3.35 17.52 -10.78
N GLN A 30 2.20 18.13 -10.44
CA GLN A 30 2.07 19.59 -10.26
C GLN A 30 2.89 20.07 -9.05
N ASN A 31 3.04 19.23 -8.03
CA ASN A 31 3.81 19.53 -6.84
C ASN A 31 5.26 19.04 -6.89
N ALA A 32 5.72 18.46 -8.00
CA ALA A 32 7.05 17.83 -8.09
C ALA A 32 8.20 18.79 -7.76
N ASP A 33 8.10 20.06 -8.15
CA ASP A 33 9.11 21.09 -7.88
C ASP A 33 9.24 21.41 -6.37
N SER A 34 8.24 21.06 -5.56
CA SER A 34 8.27 21.22 -4.10
C SER A 34 8.82 19.98 -3.37
N ILE A 35 9.01 18.86 -4.07
CA ILE A 35 9.54 17.62 -3.51
C ILE A 35 11.08 17.66 -3.57
N TYR A 36 11.69 18.13 -2.50
CA TYR A 36 13.14 18.22 -2.38
C TYR A 36 13.70 16.97 -1.68
N PHE A 37 14.55 16.19 -2.35
CA PHE A 37 15.07 14.93 -1.78
C PHE A 37 16.32 15.12 -0.91
N ASP A 38 17.07 16.21 -1.11
CA ASP A 38 18.34 16.47 -0.43
C ASP A 38 18.15 17.26 0.88
N GLN A 39 17.30 16.72 1.76
CA GLN A 39 17.01 17.30 3.07
C GLN A 39 16.92 16.21 4.14
N PRO A 40 17.04 16.57 5.44
CA PRO A 40 16.85 15.61 6.52
C PRO A 40 15.51 14.87 6.42
N PRO A 41 15.43 13.58 6.79
CA PRO A 41 14.19 12.80 6.67
C PRO A 41 12.98 13.40 7.41
N ALA A 42 13.21 14.13 8.51
CA ALA A 42 12.15 14.81 9.24
C ALA A 42 11.54 15.97 8.40
N ASP A 43 12.40 16.75 7.76
CA ASP A 43 12.00 17.90 6.93
C ASP A 43 11.33 17.44 5.65
N PHE A 44 11.85 16.37 5.03
CA PHE A 44 11.20 15.71 3.90
C PHE A 44 9.78 15.29 4.24
N ARG A 45 9.58 14.60 5.36
CA ARG A 45 8.24 14.16 5.78
C ARG A 45 7.30 15.32 6.09
N ALA A 46 7.81 16.39 6.70
CA ALA A 46 7.03 17.59 6.93
C ALA A 46 6.59 18.24 5.60
N SER A 47 7.48 18.28 4.60
CA SER A 47 7.17 18.83 3.27
C SER A 47 6.08 18.04 2.53
N LEU A 48 5.95 16.73 2.79
CA LEU A 48 4.90 15.90 2.19
C LEU A 48 3.51 16.13 2.79
N ALA A 49 3.40 16.74 3.98
CA ALA A 49 2.11 16.89 4.66
C ALA A 49 1.11 17.71 3.81
N THR A 50 1.56 18.82 3.20
CA THR A 50 0.72 19.66 2.33
C THR A 50 0.21 18.88 1.11
N LEU A 51 1.08 18.11 0.46
CA LEU A 51 0.70 17.28 -0.69
C LEU A 51 -0.34 16.22 -0.31
N VAL A 52 -0.19 15.59 0.86
CA VAL A 52 -1.16 14.61 1.36
C VAL A 52 -2.53 15.26 1.65
N ASP A 53 -2.53 16.44 2.26
CA ASP A 53 -3.76 17.19 2.54
C ASP A 53 -4.49 17.60 1.24
N GLU A 54 -3.75 18.05 0.22
CA GLU A 54 -4.30 18.39 -1.10
C GLU A 54 -4.93 17.16 -1.78
N LEU A 55 -4.23 16.02 -1.79
CA LEU A 55 -4.75 14.77 -2.34
C LEU A 55 -6.03 14.31 -1.63
N GLN A 56 -6.10 14.50 -0.31
CA GLN A 56 -7.29 14.18 0.48
C GLN A 56 -8.45 15.12 0.16
N GLN A 57 -8.21 16.43 0.05
CA GLN A 57 -9.25 17.40 -0.33
C GLN A 57 -9.76 17.17 -1.76
N ALA A 58 -8.88 16.74 -2.67
CA ALA A 58 -9.25 16.40 -4.04
C ALA A 58 -10.05 15.09 -4.15
N GLY A 59 -10.19 14.32 -3.08
CA GLY A 59 -10.84 13.00 -3.12
C GLY A 59 -10.09 12.01 -4.03
N ALA A 60 -8.77 12.14 -4.12
CA ALA A 60 -7.95 11.37 -5.06
C ALA A 60 -7.87 9.86 -4.70
N PHE A 61 -8.20 9.52 -3.46
CA PHE A 61 -8.23 8.15 -2.94
C PHE A 61 -9.60 7.53 -3.18
N THR A 62 -9.63 6.43 -3.93
CA THR A 62 -10.86 5.75 -4.37
C THR A 62 -11.29 4.61 -3.46
N ASP A 63 -10.53 4.32 -2.41
CA ASP A 63 -10.85 3.25 -1.47
C ASP A 63 -11.87 3.69 -0.41
N THR A 64 -12.45 2.72 0.29
CA THR A 64 -13.58 2.92 1.19
C THR A 64 -13.19 3.30 2.62
N ASP A 65 -11.90 3.49 2.92
CA ASP A 65 -11.46 3.85 4.27
C ASP A 65 -11.71 5.35 4.53
N PRO A 66 -12.59 5.72 5.50
CA PRO A 66 -12.88 7.12 5.78
C PRO A 66 -11.79 7.84 6.58
N ARG A 67 -10.73 7.14 7.03
CA ARG A 67 -9.68 7.73 7.87
C ARG A 67 -8.75 8.64 7.06
N PRO A 68 -8.32 9.80 7.61
CA PRO A 68 -7.29 10.63 6.98
C PRO A 68 -6.00 9.86 6.74
N ARG A 69 -5.38 10.07 5.59
CA ARG A 69 -4.06 9.49 5.28
C ARG A 69 -2.98 10.18 6.10
N THR A 70 -1.97 9.44 6.51
CA THR A 70 -0.85 9.99 7.30
C THR A 70 0.50 9.53 6.75
N VAL A 71 1.51 10.39 6.85
CA VAL A 71 2.88 10.06 6.43
C VAL A 71 3.49 9.06 7.41
N THR A 72 3.82 7.87 6.92
CA THR A 72 4.41 6.80 7.72
C THR A 72 5.78 7.16 8.31
N THR A 73 6.21 6.43 9.35
CA THR A 73 7.53 6.63 9.97
C THR A 73 8.66 6.14 9.08
N VAL A 74 9.86 6.70 9.26
CA VAL A 74 11.07 6.24 8.55
C VAL A 74 11.32 4.75 8.82
N ALA A 75 11.15 4.31 10.08
CA ALA A 75 11.32 2.90 10.44
C ALA A 75 10.35 1.98 9.68
N ASN A 76 9.07 2.34 9.61
CA ASN A 76 8.07 1.56 8.88
C ASN A 76 8.33 1.57 7.37
N ALA A 77 8.76 2.72 6.82
CA ALA A 77 9.12 2.83 5.41
C ALA A 77 10.31 1.93 5.04
N LEU A 78 11.36 1.94 5.87
CA LEU A 78 12.53 1.09 5.68
C LEU A 78 12.17 -0.39 5.80
N GLU A 79 11.33 -0.76 6.76
CA GLU A 79 10.88 -2.13 6.93
C GLU A 79 10.05 -2.61 5.72
N HIS A 80 9.10 -1.79 5.26
CA HIS A 80 8.33 -2.09 4.06
C HIS A 80 9.22 -2.22 2.82
N PHE A 81 10.18 -1.31 2.66
CA PHE A 81 11.15 -1.36 1.56
C PHE A 81 11.97 -2.65 1.60
N ALA A 82 12.52 -3.01 2.77
CA ALA A 82 13.29 -4.24 2.95
C ALA A 82 12.47 -5.47 2.53
N ARG A 83 11.24 -5.62 3.05
CA ARG A 83 10.33 -6.72 2.67
C ARG A 83 10.00 -6.74 1.17
N SER A 84 9.87 -5.56 0.57
CA SER A 84 9.55 -5.41 -0.86
C SER A 84 10.74 -5.75 -1.76
N THR A 85 11.97 -5.56 -1.29
CA THR A 85 13.19 -5.88 -2.05
C THR A 85 13.77 -7.26 -1.76
N SER A 86 13.29 -7.96 -0.72
CA SER A 86 13.69 -9.33 -0.42
C SER A 86 13.35 -10.28 -1.57
N PRO A 87 14.06 -11.44 -1.67
CA PRO A 87 13.68 -12.52 -2.56
C PRO A 87 12.19 -12.87 -2.43
N ARG A 88 11.56 -13.25 -3.55
CA ARG A 88 10.12 -13.46 -3.65
C ARG A 88 9.80 -14.91 -3.99
N ILE A 89 8.69 -15.41 -3.45
CA ILE A 89 8.14 -16.73 -3.78
C ILE A 89 6.64 -16.61 -4.03
N VAL A 90 6.13 -17.36 -5.02
CA VAL A 90 4.70 -17.47 -5.30
C VAL A 90 4.19 -18.82 -4.82
N VAL A 91 3.06 -18.82 -4.11
CA VAL A 91 2.39 -20.03 -3.62
C VAL A 91 0.91 -20.03 -3.98
N SER A 92 0.35 -21.20 -4.28
CA SER A 92 -1.07 -21.35 -4.58
C SER A 92 -1.86 -21.63 -3.29
N THR A 93 -2.99 -20.95 -3.11
CA THR A 93 -3.93 -21.17 -2.01
C THR A 93 -5.34 -21.44 -2.55
N THR A 94 -6.28 -21.76 -1.67
CA THR A 94 -7.70 -21.88 -2.03
C THR A 94 -8.33 -20.56 -2.49
N GLY A 95 -7.75 -19.41 -2.11
CA GLY A 95 -8.23 -18.08 -2.50
C GLY A 95 -7.59 -17.51 -3.78
N GLY A 96 -6.47 -18.09 -4.22
CA GLY A 96 -5.68 -17.58 -5.35
C GLY A 96 -4.17 -17.69 -5.09
N GLU A 97 -3.37 -17.09 -5.96
CA GLU A 97 -1.91 -17.06 -5.83
C GLU A 97 -1.45 -15.92 -4.91
N LEU A 98 -0.47 -16.19 -4.06
CA LEU A 98 0.14 -15.22 -3.16
C LEU A 98 1.63 -15.09 -3.44
N ARG A 99 2.15 -13.87 -3.47
CA ARG A 99 3.59 -13.60 -3.51
C ARG A 99 4.07 -13.08 -2.16
N GLY A 100 4.88 -13.89 -1.49
CA GLY A 100 5.52 -13.57 -0.21
C GLY A 100 6.97 -13.14 -0.40
N PHE A 101 7.67 -12.98 0.71
CA PHE A 101 9.07 -12.56 0.75
C PHE A 101 9.88 -13.37 1.76
N GLU A 102 11.19 -13.47 1.52
CA GLU A 102 12.12 -14.05 2.47
C GLU A 102 12.35 -13.09 3.64
N ALA A 103 11.99 -13.53 4.85
CA ALA A 103 12.13 -12.74 6.06
C ALA A 103 13.47 -12.99 6.78
N ASN A 104 14.00 -14.20 6.64
CA ASN A 104 15.33 -14.63 7.06
C ASN A 104 15.72 -15.89 6.26
N GLU A 105 16.95 -16.39 6.47
CA GLU A 105 17.55 -17.49 5.70
C GLU A 105 16.69 -18.77 5.62
N ASP A 106 15.81 -19.01 6.60
CA ASP A 106 15.02 -20.24 6.69
C ASP A 106 13.49 -20.00 6.63
N THR A 107 13.04 -18.75 6.50
CA THR A 107 11.61 -18.41 6.66
C THR A 107 11.10 -17.50 5.56
N TRP A 108 10.02 -17.95 4.93
CA TRP A 108 9.17 -17.15 4.05
C TRP A 108 7.98 -16.58 4.83
N GLN A 109 7.68 -15.31 4.61
CA GLN A 109 6.53 -14.63 5.23
C GLN A 109 5.52 -14.16 4.19
N PHE A 110 4.25 -14.24 4.58
CA PHE A 110 3.11 -13.78 3.81
C PHE A 110 2.17 -13.01 4.76
N LEU A 111 1.99 -11.73 4.49
CA LEU A 111 1.26 -10.79 5.34
C LEU A 111 -0.03 -10.32 4.67
N GLY A 112 -1.03 -9.92 5.47
CA GLY A 112 -2.25 -9.28 4.96
C GLY A 112 -3.17 -10.18 4.12
N ILE A 113 -3.11 -11.50 4.34
CA ILE A 113 -3.94 -12.46 3.61
C ILE A 113 -5.38 -12.45 4.17
N PRO A 114 -6.40 -12.23 3.32
CA PRO A 114 -7.78 -12.27 3.77
C PRO A 114 -8.22 -13.71 4.07
N TYR A 115 -8.72 -13.95 5.27
CA TYR A 115 -9.30 -15.23 5.67
C TYR A 115 -10.84 -15.19 5.77
N ALA A 116 -11.44 -14.00 5.66
CA ALA A 116 -12.88 -13.76 5.68
C ALA A 116 -13.23 -12.48 4.90
N LYS A 117 -14.50 -12.32 4.51
CA LYS A 117 -15.01 -11.05 3.98
C LYS A 117 -14.91 -9.95 5.06
N PRO A 118 -14.63 -8.69 4.69
CA PRO A 118 -14.66 -7.57 5.63
C PRO A 118 -16.01 -7.49 6.37
N PRO A 119 -16.04 -7.40 7.71
CA PRO A 119 -17.27 -7.40 8.51
C PRO A 119 -17.95 -6.02 8.51
N LEU A 120 -18.19 -5.48 7.31
CA LEU A 120 -18.76 -4.16 7.05
C LEU A 120 -20.25 -4.27 6.69
N GLY A 121 -21.00 -3.17 6.85
CA GLY A 121 -22.42 -3.11 6.48
C GLY A 121 -23.25 -4.22 7.13
N ASP A 122 -23.97 -4.99 6.30
CA ASP A 122 -24.84 -6.09 6.73
C ASP A 122 -24.09 -7.28 7.36
N LEU A 123 -22.78 -7.38 7.16
CA LEU A 123 -21.92 -8.40 7.78
C LEU A 123 -21.48 -8.01 9.19
N ARG A 124 -21.72 -6.77 9.61
CA ARG A 124 -21.39 -6.35 10.98
C ARG A 124 -22.21 -7.18 11.98
N TRP A 125 -21.53 -7.70 13.01
CA TRP A 125 -22.11 -8.58 14.03
C TRP A 125 -22.61 -9.94 13.51
N ARG A 126 -22.21 -10.33 12.29
CA ARG A 126 -22.49 -11.66 11.74
C ARG A 126 -21.25 -12.57 11.88
N PRO A 127 -21.43 -13.90 11.84
CA PRO A 127 -20.32 -14.83 11.71
C PRO A 127 -19.46 -14.50 10.47
N PRO A 128 -18.15 -14.79 10.51
CA PRO A 128 -17.27 -14.56 9.38
C PRO A 128 -17.75 -15.36 8.16
N VAL A 129 -17.76 -14.69 7.01
CA VAL A 129 -18.09 -15.29 5.72
C VAL A 129 -16.79 -15.53 4.96
N ALA A 130 -16.68 -16.65 4.23
CA ALA A 130 -15.50 -16.97 3.44
C ALA A 130 -15.14 -15.83 2.45
N PRO A 131 -13.85 -15.51 2.28
CA PRO A 131 -13.42 -14.44 1.39
C PRO A 131 -13.69 -14.81 -0.06
N GLU A 132 -13.76 -13.80 -0.93
CA GLU A 132 -13.80 -14.03 -2.37
C GLU A 132 -12.40 -14.40 -2.87
N SER A 133 -12.34 -15.34 -3.80
CA SER A 133 -11.10 -15.64 -4.51
C SER A 133 -10.70 -14.44 -5.38
N TRP A 134 -9.41 -14.24 -5.57
CA TRP A 134 -8.88 -13.22 -6.47
C TRP A 134 -8.25 -13.85 -7.72
N SER A 135 -8.21 -13.08 -8.80
CA SER A 135 -7.48 -13.43 -10.02
C SER A 135 -6.06 -12.88 -9.97
N GLY A 136 -5.10 -13.61 -10.55
CA GLY A 136 -3.70 -13.21 -10.56
C GLY A 136 -3.01 -13.44 -9.22
N VAL A 137 -1.84 -12.81 -9.06
CA VAL A 137 -0.99 -12.94 -7.89
C VAL A 137 -1.21 -11.75 -6.95
N ARG A 138 -1.50 -12.02 -5.67
CA ARG A 138 -1.67 -10.98 -4.65
C ARG A 138 -0.38 -10.81 -3.83
N GLU A 139 0.06 -9.57 -3.66
CA GLU A 139 1.18 -9.23 -2.78
C GLU A 139 0.86 -9.49 -1.31
N ALA A 140 1.79 -10.14 -0.62
CA ALA A 140 1.68 -10.47 0.79
C ALA A 140 2.89 -9.92 1.59
N VAL A 141 3.25 -8.66 1.38
CA VAL A 141 4.43 -8.01 1.99
C VAL A 141 4.11 -6.97 3.06
N ALA A 142 2.84 -6.62 3.23
CA ALA A 142 2.39 -5.59 4.15
C ALA A 142 1.31 -6.11 5.10
N TRP A 143 1.31 -5.58 6.32
CA TRP A 143 0.22 -5.81 7.27
C TRP A 143 -1.06 -5.13 6.79
N SER A 144 -2.19 -5.81 6.95
CA SER A 144 -3.49 -5.15 6.84
C SER A 144 -3.78 -4.31 8.09
N ASP A 145 -4.81 -3.48 7.99
CA ASP A 145 -5.34 -2.77 9.15
C ASP A 145 -5.68 -3.73 10.29
N GLN A 146 -5.27 -3.36 11.50
CA GLN A 146 -5.69 -4.07 12.70
C GLN A 146 -7.12 -3.68 13.05
N ALA A 147 -7.90 -4.67 13.50
CA ALA A 147 -9.17 -4.39 14.15
C ALA A 147 -8.89 -3.59 15.44
N ALA A 148 -9.64 -2.50 15.63
CA ALA A 148 -9.57 -1.66 16.82
C ALA A 148 -10.28 -2.31 18.03
#